data_AF-A0A2H0QGA2-F1
#
_entry.id   AF-A0A2H0QGA2-F1
#
_cell.length_a   1.000
_cell.length_b   1.000
_cell.length_c   1.000
_cell.angle_alpha   90.00
_cell.angle_beta   90.00
_cell.angle_gamma   90.00
#
_symmetry.space_group_name_H-M   'P 1'
#
loop_
_entity.id
_entity.type
_entity.pdbx_description
1 polymer ?
#
loop_
_entity_poly.entity_id
_entity_poly.type
_entity_poly.pdbx_seq_one_letter_code
_entity_poly.pdbx_strand_id
1 'polypeptide(L)'
;MENNIEEVGKKRRGRHKNQKKEFVIKEEQTKFFVDLSHDKESLDLIFGLLRKCNEKDFGKEILFKDLCLYAVSKLTDKDLEKIQEGSLSEMEKVQRALDEHNKKTCANLSLGEFLVKKLGIN
;
A
#
# COMPACT_ATOMS: atom_id res chain seq x y z
N MET A 1 -9.95 7.28 -55.32
CA MET A 1 -8.55 7.09 -54.90
C MET A 1 -8.58 6.81 -53.42
N GLU A 2 -8.41 5.52 -53.10
CA GLU A 2 -8.07 5.05 -51.77
C GLU A 2 -6.78 5.73 -51.30
N ASN A 3 -6.63 5.88 -49.99
CA ASN A 3 -5.38 5.56 -49.32
C ASN A 3 -5.65 5.33 -47.83
N ASN A 4 -5.72 4.03 -47.49
CA ASN A 4 -5.50 3.49 -46.17
C ASN A 4 -4.18 4.03 -45.61
N ILE A 5 -4.21 4.57 -44.39
CA ILE A 5 -2.99 4.82 -43.62
C ILE A 5 -2.94 3.76 -42.53
N GLU A 6 -1.84 3.02 -42.60
CA GLU A 6 -1.57 1.72 -42.03
C GLU A 6 -1.62 1.67 -40.50
N GLU A 7 -2.11 0.54 -39.98
CA GLU A 7 -1.94 0.10 -38.61
C GLU A 7 -0.44 0.01 -38.27
N VAL A 8 0.10 1.03 -37.60
CA VAL A 8 1.42 0.92 -36.97
C VAL A 8 1.28 0.01 -35.76
N GLY A 9 1.62 -1.26 -35.98
CA GLY A 9 1.70 -2.31 -34.97
C GLY A 9 2.46 -1.84 -33.73
N LYS A 10 1.72 -1.60 -32.63
CA LYS A 10 2.30 -1.38 -31.32
C LYS A 10 2.99 -2.67 -30.88
N LYS A 11 4.29 -2.75 -31.14
CA LYS A 11 5.19 -3.76 -30.57
C LYS A 11 4.92 -3.84 -29.07
N ARG A 12 4.47 -5.00 -28.59
CA ARG A 12 4.33 -5.33 -27.16
C ARG A 12 5.71 -5.21 -26.53
N ARG A 13 6.03 -4.02 -26.00
CA ARG A 13 7.28 -3.78 -25.27
C ARG A 13 7.24 -4.65 -24.02
N GLY A 14 8.16 -5.61 -23.94
CA GLY A 14 8.31 -6.49 -22.80
C GLY A 14 8.40 -5.68 -21.50
N ARG A 15 7.72 -6.17 -20.46
CA ARG A 15 7.73 -5.56 -19.13
C ARG A 15 9.16 -5.66 -18.55
N HIS A 16 9.93 -4.57 -18.60
CA HIS A 16 11.18 -4.49 -17.84
C HIS A 16 10.84 -4.67 -16.36
N LYS A 17 11.34 -5.76 -15.76
CA LYS A 17 10.97 -6.23 -14.41
C LYS A 17 11.39 -5.29 -13.27
N ASN A 18 12.24 -4.30 -13.50
CA ASN A 18 12.91 -3.55 -12.43
C ASN A 18 12.74 -2.02 -12.46
N GLN A 19 11.83 -1.45 -13.24
CA GLN A 19 11.51 -0.03 -13.09
C GLN A 19 10.46 0.13 -11.99
N LYS A 20 10.85 0.71 -10.84
CA LYS A 20 9.91 1.28 -9.88
C LYS A 20 9.08 2.30 -10.67
N LYS A 21 7.84 1.96 -10.99
CA LYS A 21 6.92 2.93 -11.60
C LYS A 21 6.78 4.08 -10.62
N GLU A 22 7.05 5.30 -11.08
CA GLU A 22 6.72 6.49 -10.31
C GLU A 22 5.22 6.44 -9.98
N PHE A 23 4.91 6.66 -8.70
CA PHE A 23 3.53 6.71 -8.24
C PHE A 23 2.93 8.02 -8.73
N VAL A 24 2.12 7.95 -9.79
CA VAL A 24 1.39 9.10 -10.32
C VAL A 24 -0.03 9.07 -9.81
N ILE A 25 -0.41 10.09 -9.03
CA ILE A 25 -1.78 10.29 -8.59
C ILE A 25 -2.62 10.72 -9.80
N LYS A 26 -3.75 10.04 -10.01
CA LYS A 26 -4.74 10.43 -11.03
C LYS A 26 -5.83 11.24 -10.36
N GLU A 27 -5.68 12.56 -10.37
CA GLU A 27 -6.63 13.46 -9.69
C GLU A 27 -8.06 13.40 -10.27
N GLU A 28 -8.21 12.96 -11.52
CA GLU A 28 -9.52 12.76 -12.16
C GLU A 28 -10.24 11.46 -11.70
N GLN A 29 -9.59 10.60 -10.91
CA GLN A 29 -10.17 9.34 -10.46
C GLN A 29 -11.28 9.60 -9.43
N THR A 30 -12.52 9.29 -9.82
CA THR A 30 -13.70 9.45 -8.95
C THR A 30 -14.19 8.16 -8.30
N LYS A 31 -13.77 7.00 -8.82
CA LYS A 31 -14.20 5.68 -8.33
C LYS A 31 -13.04 4.95 -7.68
N PHE A 32 -13.29 4.40 -6.50
CA PHE A 32 -12.37 3.55 -5.75
C PHE A 32 -13.06 2.22 -5.48
N PHE A 33 -12.34 1.13 -5.74
CA PHE A 33 -12.80 -0.23 -5.48
C PHE A 33 -11.79 -0.92 -4.59
N VAL A 34 -12.27 -1.64 -3.58
CA VAL A 34 -11.46 -2.46 -2.68
C VAL A 34 -11.86 -3.90 -2.94
N ASP A 35 -10.92 -4.71 -3.39
CA ASP A 35 -11.13 -6.15 -3.59
C ASP A 35 -10.65 -6.91 -2.35
N LEU A 36 -11.59 -7.57 -1.68
CA LEU A 36 -11.37 -8.38 -0.48
C LEU A 36 -11.67 -9.86 -0.73
N SER A 37 -11.74 -10.29 -1.98
CA SER A 37 -12.12 -11.67 -2.34
C SER A 37 -11.22 -12.74 -1.72
N HIS A 38 -9.97 -12.37 -1.37
CA HIS A 38 -8.98 -13.26 -0.75
C HIS A 38 -8.61 -12.87 0.69
N ASP A 39 -9.30 -11.90 1.28
CA ASP A 39 -9.04 -11.42 2.64
C ASP A 39 -10.31 -11.50 3.48
N LYS A 40 -10.57 -12.71 3.99
CA LYS A 40 -11.77 -13.00 4.77
C LYS A 40 -11.78 -12.27 6.11
N GLU A 41 -10.63 -12.10 6.75
CA GLU A 41 -10.53 -11.45 8.05
C GLU A 41 -10.93 -9.97 7.97
N SER A 42 -10.40 -9.25 6.98
CA SER A 42 -10.78 -7.86 6.73
C SER A 42 -12.26 -7.73 6.34
N LEU A 43 -12.78 -8.66 5.56
CA LEU A 43 -14.18 -8.69 5.13
C LEU A 43 -15.13 -8.90 6.32
N ASP A 44 -14.81 -9.85 7.21
CA ASP A 44 -15.58 -10.09 8.43
C ASP A 44 -15.55 -8.87 9.37
N LEU A 45 -14.40 -8.20 9.50
CA LEU A 45 -14.27 -6.96 10.27
C LEU A 45 -15.17 -5.85 9.70
N ILE A 46 -15.14 -5.63 8.38
CA ILE A 46 -15.94 -4.61 7.72
C ILE A 46 -17.44 -4.89 7.90
N PHE A 47 -17.89 -6.13 7.71
CA PHE A 47 -19.29 -6.48 7.92
C PHE A 47 -19.71 -6.34 9.38
N GLY A 48 -18.84 -6.69 10.33
CA GLY A 48 -19.08 -6.47 11.75
C GLY A 48 -19.29 -4.99 12.09
N LEU A 49 -18.45 -4.10 11.55
CA LEU A 49 -18.58 -2.66 11.74
C LEU A 49 -19.85 -2.10 11.09
N LEU A 50 -20.16 -2.53 9.86
CA LEU A 50 -21.37 -2.09 9.16
C LEU A 50 -22.65 -2.46 9.91
N ARG A 51 -22.73 -3.68 10.45
CA ARG A 51 -23.87 -4.10 11.29
C ARG A 51 -24.00 -3.18 12.51
N LYS A 52 -22.92 -3.03 13.28
CA LYS A 52 -22.92 -2.18 14.48
C LYS A 52 -23.31 -0.72 14.18
N CYS A 53 -22.80 -0.14 13.10
CA CYS A 53 -23.14 1.23 12.73
C CYS A 53 -24.60 1.39 12.29
N ASN A 54 -25.21 0.33 11.75
CA ASN A 54 -26.60 0.33 11.33
C ASN A 54 -27.59 -0.19 12.39
N GLU A 55 -27.12 -0.59 13.57
CA GLU A 55 -27.96 -0.83 14.74
C GLU A 55 -28.44 0.52 15.31
N LYS A 56 -29.43 1.12 14.64
CA LYS A 56 -29.98 2.43 14.97
C LYS A 56 -31.44 2.56 14.55
N ASP A 57 -32.18 3.43 15.23
CA ASP A 57 -33.62 3.60 15.01
C ASP A 57 -33.96 4.58 13.86
N PHE A 58 -33.04 5.48 13.50
CA PHE A 58 -33.32 6.58 12.57
C PHE A 58 -32.19 6.88 11.56
N GLY A 59 -32.57 7.55 10.48
CA GLY A 59 -31.68 8.04 9.43
C GLY A 59 -31.34 7.00 8.35
N LYS A 60 -30.65 7.44 7.29
CA LYS A 60 -30.28 6.57 6.15
C LYS A 60 -29.36 5.42 6.56
N GLU A 61 -29.39 4.33 5.81
CA GLU A 61 -28.43 3.23 5.93
C GLU A 61 -26.99 3.75 5.73
N ILE A 62 -26.09 3.29 6.59
CA ILE A 62 -24.66 3.56 6.53
C ILE A 62 -24.02 2.51 5.64
N LEU A 63 -23.40 2.96 4.55
CA LEU A 63 -22.72 2.10 3.61
C LEU A 63 -21.21 2.09 3.87
N PHE A 64 -20.50 1.16 3.23
CA PHE A 64 -19.04 1.08 3.32
C PHE A 64 -18.36 2.42 2.98
N LYS A 65 -18.87 3.15 1.97
CA LYS A 65 -18.36 4.48 1.60
C LYS A 65 -18.40 5.47 2.77
N ASP A 66 -19.45 5.44 3.59
CA ASP A 66 -19.62 6.38 4.69
C ASP A 66 -18.59 6.08 5.79
N LEU A 67 -18.34 4.79 6.08
CA LEU A 67 -17.27 4.35 6.97
C LEU A 67 -15.88 4.78 6.46
N CYS A 68 -15.59 4.55 5.18
CA CYS A 68 -14.31 4.93 4.58
C CYS A 68 -14.07 6.45 4.66
N LEU A 69 -15.06 7.26 4.29
CA LEU A 69 -14.94 8.71 4.32
C LEU A 69 -14.74 9.22 5.75
N TYR A 70 -15.46 8.65 6.73
CA TYR A 70 -15.24 8.96 8.13
C TYR A 70 -13.83 8.58 8.58
N ALA A 71 -13.38 7.35 8.32
CA ALA A 71 -12.06 6.86 8.72
C ALA A 71 -10.92 7.70 8.12
N VAL A 72 -10.98 7.99 6.81
CA VAL A 72 -9.99 8.82 6.12
C VAL A 72 -9.89 10.22 6.74
N SER A 73 -11.03 10.81 7.14
CA SER A 73 -11.04 12.12 7.81
C SER A 73 -10.39 12.14 9.20
N LYS A 74 -10.12 10.97 9.79
CA LYS A 74 -9.55 10.80 11.13
C LYS A 74 -8.11 10.31 11.13
N LEU A 75 -7.55 9.97 9.97
CA LEU A 75 -6.17 9.54 9.86
C LEU A 75 -5.22 10.62 10.37
N THR A 76 -4.28 10.23 11.23
CA THR A 76 -3.22 11.11 11.74
C THR A 76 -1.90 10.83 11.03
N ASP A 77 -0.93 11.74 11.14
CA ASP A 77 0.42 11.51 10.61
C ASP A 77 1.05 10.21 11.11
N LYS A 78 0.81 9.88 12.39
CA LYS A 78 1.27 8.62 12.98
C LYS A 78 0.62 7.39 12.33
N ASP A 79 -0.63 7.52 11.89
CA ASP A 79 -1.30 6.43 11.18
C ASP A 79 -0.81 6.33 9.73
N LEU A 80 -0.47 7.45 9.09
CA LEU A 80 0.21 7.45 7.79
C LEU A 80 1.57 6.73 7.86
N GLU A 81 2.36 6.98 8.91
CA GLU A 81 3.61 6.26 9.16
C GLU A 81 3.40 4.75 9.29
N LYS A 82 2.35 4.33 10.03
CA LYS A 82 2.02 2.90 10.14
C LYS A 82 1.56 2.29 8.82
N ILE A 83 0.79 3.02 8.02
CA ILE A 83 0.36 2.55 6.69
C ILE A 83 1.59 2.34 5.79
N GLN A 84 2.53 3.28 5.82
CA GLN A 84 3.79 3.16 5.09
C GLN A 84 4.63 1.98 5.59
N GLU A 85 4.76 1.82 6.91
CA GLU A 85 5.49 0.69 7.51
C GLU A 85 4.84 -0.67 7.19
N GLY A 86 3.51 -0.73 7.19
CA GLY A 86 2.74 -1.91 6.84
C GLY A 86 2.88 -2.30 5.36
N SER A 87 3.31 -1.38 4.49
CA SER A 87 3.57 -1.67 3.08
C SER A 87 4.93 -2.34 2.82
N LEU A 88 5.82 -2.35 3.82
CA LEU A 88 7.16 -2.92 3.68
C LEU A 88 7.14 -4.44 3.90
N SER A 89 7.84 -5.17 3.03
CA SER A 89 8.19 -6.57 3.29
C SER A 89 9.18 -6.69 4.44
N GLU A 90 9.27 -7.87 5.05
CA GLU A 90 10.18 -8.11 6.17
C GLU A 90 11.65 -7.80 5.82
N MET A 91 12.10 -8.11 4.59
CA MET A 91 13.46 -7.76 4.16
C MET A 91 13.65 -6.25 3.96
N GLU A 92 12.63 -5.54 3.50
CA GLU A 92 12.69 -4.07 3.38
C GLU A 92 12.74 -3.39 4.75
N LYS A 93 12.02 -3.93 5.74
CA LYS A 93 12.11 -3.47 7.13
C LYS A 93 13.52 -3.67 7.69
N VAL A 94 14.13 -4.83 7.45
CA VAL A 94 15.52 -5.12 7.86
C VAL A 94 16.50 -4.17 7.16
N GLN A 95 16.36 -3.96 5.85
CA GLN A 95 17.23 -3.05 5.11
C GLN A 95 17.10 -1.60 5.60
N ARG A 96 15.87 -1.13 5.87
CA ARG A 96 15.64 0.19 6.47
C ARG A 96 16.33 0.30 7.82
N ALA A 97 16.22 -0.71 8.68
CA ALA A 97 16.87 -0.72 9.99
C ALA A 97 18.41 -0.68 9.88
N LEU A 98 18.98 -1.38 8.89
CA LEU A 98 20.40 -1.31 8.56
C LEU A 98 20.81 0.11 8.14
N ASP A 99 20.09 0.70 7.20
CA ASP A 99 20.38 2.04 6.68
C ASP A 99 20.29 3.09 7.78
N GLU A 100 19.29 3.00 8.65
CA GLU A 100 19.15 3.86 9.82
C GLU A 100 20.28 3.67 10.83
N HIS A 101 20.70 2.43 11.10
CA HIS A 101 21.83 2.15 12.00
C HIS A 101 23.13 2.73 11.43
N ASN A 102 23.41 2.49 10.15
CA ASN A 102 24.60 3.01 9.47
C ASN A 102 24.62 4.54 9.48
N LYS A 103 23.48 5.19 9.23
CA LYS A 103 23.35 6.66 9.34
C LYS A 103 23.61 7.17 10.77
N LYS A 104 23.03 6.53 11.79
CA LYS A 104 23.15 6.95 13.20
C LYS A 104 24.55 6.74 13.76
N THR A 105 25.21 5.66 13.37
CA THR A 105 26.53 5.27 13.89
C THR A 105 27.69 5.72 13.01
N CYS A 106 27.40 6.37 11.87
CA CYS A 106 28.35 6.68 10.81
C CYS A 106 29.16 5.44 10.37
N ALA A 107 28.55 4.26 10.44
CA ALA A 107 29.14 2.99 10.04
C ALA A 107 28.67 2.62 8.63
N ASN A 108 29.43 1.74 7.97
CA ASN A 108 29.07 1.15 6.67
C ASN A 108 28.99 -0.37 6.80
N LEU A 109 28.14 -0.85 7.72
CA LEU A 109 27.93 -2.29 7.87
C LEU A 109 27.21 -2.84 6.63
N SER A 110 27.64 -4.00 6.17
CA SER A 110 26.87 -4.84 5.27
C SER A 110 25.69 -5.49 6.02
N LEU A 111 24.71 -6.00 5.27
CA LEU A 111 23.56 -6.70 5.83
C LEU A 111 23.98 -7.88 6.72
N GLY A 112 24.96 -8.66 6.29
CA GLY A 112 25.48 -9.79 7.06
C GLY A 112 26.10 -9.36 8.39
N GLU A 113 26.97 -8.35 8.37
CA GLU A 113 27.62 -7.84 9.60
C GLU A 113 26.60 -7.23 10.57
N PHE A 114 25.61 -6.51 10.06
CA PHE A 114 24.53 -5.98 10.88
C PHE A 114 23.68 -7.07 11.52
N LEU A 115 23.35 -8.12 10.78
CA LEU A 115 22.59 -9.26 11.31
C LEU A 115 23.40 -10.04 12.36
N VAL A 116 24.66 -10.36 12.09
CA VAL A 116 25.56 -11.03 13.05
C VAL A 116 25.64 -10.22 14.35
N LYS A 117 25.84 -8.90 14.24
CA LYS A 117 25.89 -7.98 15.38
C LYS A 117 24.55 -7.90 16.12
N LYS A 118 23.42 -7.87 15.42
CA LYS A 118 22.09 -7.72 16.01
C LYS A 118 21.59 -9.02 16.67
N LEU A 119 21.96 -10.17 16.10
CA LEU A 119 21.61 -11.49 16.60
C LEU A 119 22.61 -12.04 17.64
N GLY A 120 23.72 -11.33 17.88
CA GLY A 120 24.73 -11.71 18.88
C GLY A 120 25.46 -13.01 18.53
N ILE A 121 25.63 -13.29 17.24
CA ILE A 121 26.34 -14.48 16.76
C ILE A 121 27.85 -14.16 16.81
N ASN A 122 28.61 -14.96 17.56
CA ASN A 122 30.08 -14.85 17.68
C ASN A 122 30.77 -15.97 16.91
#